data_AF-X1PWA7-F1
#
_entry.id   AF-X1PWA7-F1
#
_cell.length_a   1.000
_cell.length_b   1.000
_cell.length_c   1.000
_cell.angle_alpha   90.00
_cell.angle_beta   90.00
_cell.angle_gamma   90.00
#
_symmetry.space_group_name_H-M   'P 1'
#
loop_
_entity.id
_entity.type
_entity.pdbx_description
1 polymer ?
#
loop_
_entity_poly.entity_id
_entity_poly.type
_entity_poly.pdbx_seq_one_letter_code
_entity_poly.pdbx_strand_id
1 'polypeptide(L)'
;MFICMSSGYRERYRQDVILALAMPKGSRLQFRYDKKWIAPKVLEKLKKRTFKGVRALIAYIAQYDKNKIPELIPCRFAKISDAKIHGTTVIKAYWRDSISKALCGSLNDW
;
A
#
# COMPACT_ATOMS: atom_id res chain seq x y z
N MET A 1 -0.74 12.02 -3.28
CA MET A 1 -1.10 10.60 -3.11
C MET A 1 0.18 9.79 -3.01
N PHE A 2 0.22 8.72 -2.21
CA PHE A 2 1.35 7.78 -2.14
C PHE A 2 1.01 6.49 -2.91
N ILE A 3 2.02 5.79 -3.41
CA ILE A 3 1.88 4.43 -3.93
C ILE A 3 2.79 3.53 -3.09
N CYS A 4 2.19 2.53 -2.45
CA CYS A 4 2.86 1.53 -1.64
C CYS A 4 2.97 0.26 -2.47
N MET A 5 4.17 -0.05 -2.96
CA MET A 5 4.39 -1.17 -3.88
C MET A 5 4.89 -2.40 -3.13
N SER A 6 4.21 -3.52 -3.28
CA SER A 6 4.76 -4.83 -2.94
C SER A 6 5.11 -5.57 -4.23
N SER A 7 6.00 -6.57 -4.20
CA SER A 7 6.43 -7.30 -5.40
C SER A 7 6.35 -8.81 -5.24
N GLY A 8 6.20 -9.51 -6.37
CA GLY A 8 6.22 -10.97 -6.42
C GLY A 8 7.59 -11.61 -6.18
N TYR A 9 8.65 -10.79 -6.02
CA TYR A 9 10.03 -11.27 -5.96
C TYR A 9 10.32 -12.18 -4.76
N ARG A 10 9.60 -12.01 -3.64
CA ARG A 10 9.69 -12.87 -2.46
C ARG A 10 8.31 -13.32 -2.03
N GLU A 11 8.23 -14.53 -1.49
CA GLU A 11 6.97 -15.08 -0.99
C GLU A 11 6.29 -14.22 0.08
N ARG A 12 7.05 -13.68 1.04
CA ARG A 12 6.51 -12.78 2.05
C ARG A 12 5.78 -11.57 1.45
N TYR A 13 6.31 -10.99 0.37
CA TYR A 13 5.70 -9.83 -0.26
C TYR A 13 4.40 -10.17 -1.02
N ARG A 14 4.29 -11.41 -1.52
CA ARG A 14 3.02 -11.94 -2.07
C ARG A 14 1.97 -12.05 -0.96
N GLN A 15 2.36 -12.59 0.19
CA GLN A 15 1.49 -12.70 1.36
C GLN A 15 1.03 -11.32 1.87
N ASP A 16 1.92 -10.32 1.91
CA ASP A 16 1.58 -8.95 2.32
C ASP A 16 0.45 -8.35 1.46
N VAL A 17 0.43 -8.62 0.15
CA VAL A 17 -0.65 -8.14 -0.75
C VAL A 17 -1.95 -8.91 -0.53
N ILE A 18 -1.89 -10.22 -0.37
CA ILE A 18 -3.08 -11.03 -0.08
C ILE A 18 -3.71 -10.56 1.23
N LEU A 19 -2.89 -10.32 2.27
CA LEU A 19 -3.34 -9.74 3.53
C LEU A 19 -3.92 -8.33 3.34
N ALA A 20 -3.31 -7.50 2.51
CA ALA A 20 -3.83 -6.16 2.22
C ALA A 20 -5.22 -6.19 1.57
N LEU A 21 -5.48 -7.18 0.71
CA LEU A 21 -6.77 -7.39 0.07
C LEU A 21 -7.80 -7.99 1.03
N ALA A 22 -7.39 -8.94 1.87
CA ALA A 22 -8.29 -9.65 2.79
C ALA A 22 -8.63 -8.87 4.07
N MET A 23 -7.83 -7.88 4.46
CA MET A 23 -8.00 -7.19 5.74
C MET A 23 -9.33 -6.42 5.84
N PRO A 24 -10.06 -6.55 6.97
CA PRO A 24 -11.29 -5.79 7.18
C PRO A 24 -11.02 -4.30 7.41
N LYS A 25 -12.08 -3.50 7.34
CA LYS A 25 -12.05 -2.07 7.65
C LYS A 25 -11.45 -1.83 9.05
N GLY A 26 -10.57 -0.84 9.15
CA GLY A 26 -9.94 -0.45 10.42
C GLY A 26 -8.65 -1.21 10.76
N SER A 27 -8.33 -2.28 10.03
CA SER A 27 -7.07 -2.99 10.19
C SER A 27 -5.87 -2.11 9.80
N ARG A 28 -4.67 -2.52 10.23
CA ARG A 28 -3.42 -1.84 9.94
C ARG A 28 -2.44 -2.84 9.35
N LEU A 29 -1.77 -2.46 8.27
CA LEU A 29 -0.73 -3.26 7.64
C LEU A 29 0.56 -2.45 7.58
N GLN A 30 1.66 -3.11 7.91
CA GLN A 30 2.97 -2.49 7.91
C GLN A 30 3.75 -2.94 6.67
N PHE A 31 4.14 -1.98 5.84
CA PHE A 31 5.04 -2.19 4.72
C PHE A 31 6.45 -1.77 5.09
N ARG A 32 7.44 -2.60 4.74
CA ARG A 32 8.85 -2.31 4.96
C ARG A 32 9.53 -2.07 3.62
N TYR A 33 10.14 -0.91 3.50
CA TYR A 33 10.88 -0.47 2.32
C TYR A 33 12.34 -0.24 2.69
N ASP A 34 13.23 -0.71 1.82
CA ASP A 34 14.60 -0.23 1.86
C ASP A 34 14.62 1.24 1.42
N LYS A 35 15.46 2.06 2.05
CA LYS A 35 15.55 3.51 1.81
C LYS A 35 15.90 3.81 0.35
N LYS A 36 16.68 2.93 -0.30
CA LYS A 36 17.06 3.06 -1.72
C LYS A 36 15.88 2.98 -2.69
N TRP A 37 14.78 2.35 -2.29
CA TRP A 37 13.57 2.20 -3.12
C TRP A 37 12.56 3.32 -2.90
N ILE A 38 12.83 4.26 -1.99
CA ILE A 38 11.92 5.36 -1.68
C ILE A 38 12.33 6.60 -2.47
N ALA A 39 11.37 7.14 -3.20
CA ALA A 39 11.55 8.40 -3.91
C ALA A 39 11.98 9.53 -2.94
N PRO A 40 12.96 10.38 -3.31
CA PRO A 40 13.46 11.46 -2.44
C PRO A 40 12.35 12.38 -1.89
N LYS A 41 11.37 12.74 -2.73
CA LYS A 41 10.21 13.56 -2.33
C LYS A 41 9.35 12.88 -1.25
N VAL A 42 9.28 11.55 -1.22
CA VAL A 42 8.60 10.80 -0.16
C VAL A 42 9.41 10.90 1.13
N LEU A 43 10.73 10.72 1.09
CA LEU A 43 11.61 10.88 2.25
C LEU A 43 11.51 12.27 2.88
N GLU A 44 11.43 13.32 2.06
CA GLU A 44 11.21 14.69 2.55
C GLU A 44 9.88 14.84 3.29
N LYS A 45 8.78 14.30 2.72
CA LYS A 45 7.46 14.31 3.37
C LYS A 45 7.46 13.51 4.67
N LEU A 46 8.18 12.39 4.70
CA LEU A 46 8.38 11.58 5.92
C LEU A 46 9.11 12.38 7.00
N LYS A 47 10.21 13.05 6.66
CA LYS A 47 10.96 13.93 7.58
C LYS A 47 10.10 15.07 8.11
N LYS A 48 9.31 15.72 7.25
CA LYS A 48 8.40 16.81 7.60
C LYS A 48 7.13 16.36 8.34
N ARG A 49 6.90 15.05 8.51
CA ARG A 49 5.71 14.46 9.13
C ARG A 49 4.37 14.83 8.46
N THR A 50 4.39 15.22 7.18
CA THR A 50 3.20 15.67 6.43
C THR A 50 2.46 14.53 5.69
N PHE A 51 2.59 13.29 6.17
CA PHE A 51 2.07 12.09 5.50
C PHE A 51 0.81 11.50 6.17
N LYS A 52 0.52 11.86 7.41
CA LYS A 52 -0.58 11.25 8.18
C LYS A 52 -1.93 11.57 7.54
N GLY A 53 -2.74 10.55 7.32
CA GLY A 53 -4.07 10.67 6.71
C GLY A 53 -4.07 10.84 5.18
N VAL A 54 -2.90 10.96 4.55
CA VAL A 54 -2.79 11.06 3.09
C VAL A 54 -3.22 9.73 2.45
N ARG A 55 -3.99 9.82 1.36
CA ARG A 55 -4.38 8.66 0.56
C ARG A 55 -3.16 7.96 -0.04
N ALA A 56 -3.18 6.64 0.06
CA ALA A 56 -2.22 5.74 -0.55
C ALA A 56 -2.95 4.73 -1.44
N LEU A 57 -2.30 4.31 -2.53
CA LEU A 57 -2.68 3.15 -3.33
C LEU A 57 -1.71 2.02 -3.02
N ILE A 58 -2.22 0.87 -2.58
CA ILE A 58 -1.44 -0.36 -2.52
C ILE A 58 -1.43 -0.96 -3.92
N ALA A 59 -0.24 -1.23 -4.44
CA ALA A 59 -0.05 -1.84 -5.74
C ALA A 59 0.89 -3.04 -5.63
N TYR A 60 0.67 -4.04 -6.46
CA TYR A 60 1.48 -5.23 -6.58
C TYR A 60 2.23 -5.23 -7.90
N ILE A 61 3.53 -5.50 -7.85
CA ILE A 61 4.36 -5.71 -9.04
C ILE A 61 4.41 -7.22 -9.29
N ALA A 62 3.76 -7.68 -10.35
CA ALA A 62 3.76 -9.06 -10.77
C ALA A 62 5.11 -9.43 -11.38
N GLN A 63 6.06 -9.85 -10.53
CA GLN A 63 7.44 -10.16 -10.91
C GLN A 63 7.83 -11.61 -10.60
N TYR A 64 6.87 -12.53 -10.69
CA TYR A 64 7.11 -13.96 -10.47
C TYR A 64 7.85 -14.59 -11.66
N ASP A 65 7.55 -14.13 -12.88
CA ASP A 65 8.26 -14.48 -14.10
C ASP A 65 9.30 -13.41 -14.41
N LYS A 66 10.58 -13.78 -14.41
CA LYS A 66 11.70 -12.85 -14.64
C LYS A 66 11.87 -12.49 -16.12
N ASN A 67 11.26 -13.24 -17.03
CA ASN A 67 11.39 -13.05 -18.47
C ASN A 67 10.31 -12.12 -19.04
N LYS A 68 9.33 -11.73 -18.22
CA LYS A 68 8.25 -10.81 -18.61
C LYS A 68 8.48 -9.42 -18.03
N ILE A 69 7.97 -8.43 -18.76
CA ILE A 69 7.91 -7.06 -18.26
C ILE A 69 7.04 -7.05 -17.01
N PRO A 70 7.52 -6.53 -15.86
CA PRO A 70 6.74 -6.52 -14.63
C PRO A 70 5.48 -5.68 -14.78
N GLU A 71 4.33 -6.28 -14.50
CA GLU A 71 3.04 -5.58 -14.52
C GLU A 71 2.76 -4.95 -13.16
N LEU A 72 2.19 -3.74 -13.17
CA LEU A 72 1.73 -3.04 -11.98
C LEU A 72 0.22 -3.23 -11.81
N ILE A 73 -0.18 -3.96 -10.79
CA ILE A 73 -1.57 -4.27 -10.48
C ILE A 73 -2.03 -3.39 -9.30
N PRO A 74 -2.93 -2.42 -9.50
CA PRO A 74 -3.49 -1.65 -8.39
C PRO A 74 -4.42 -2.55 -7.57
N CYS A 75 -4.17 -2.65 -6.26
CA CYS A 75 -4.89 -3.58 -5.38
C CYS A 75 -5.99 -2.87 -4.58
N ARG A 76 -5.63 -1.84 -3.80
CA ARG A 76 -6.56 -1.23 -2.85
C ARG A 76 -6.14 0.17 -2.40
N PHE A 77 -7.09 1.05 -2.12
CA PHE A 77 -6.82 2.34 -1.48
C PHE A 77 -6.72 2.23 0.04
N ALA A 78 -5.80 3.01 0.62
CA ALA A 78 -5.58 3.12 2.06
C ALA A 78 -5.29 4.57 2.46
N LYS A 79 -5.10 4.81 3.77
CA LYS A 79 -4.50 6.04 4.29
C LYS A 79 -3.22 5.70 5.06
N ILE A 80 -2.23 6.57 5.01
CA ILE A 80 -1.01 6.39 5.83
C ILE A 80 -1.31 6.81 7.26
N SER A 81 -1.12 5.91 8.24
CA SER A 81 -1.37 6.18 9.67
C SER A 81 -0.10 6.68 10.34
N ASP A 82 1.00 6.03 10.02
CA ASP A 82 2.30 6.25 10.64
C ASP A 82 3.41 5.87 9.66
N ALA A 83 4.57 6.49 9.80
CA ALA A 83 5.76 6.12 9.03
C ALA A 83 7.00 6.51 9.83
N LYS A 84 7.94 5.57 9.93
CA LYS A 84 9.17 5.72 10.70
C LYS A 84 10.37 5.36 9.85
N ILE A 85 11.44 6.13 10.01
CA ILE A 85 12.72 5.89 9.35
C ILE A 85 13.67 5.31 10.41
N HIS A 86 13.97 4.02 10.36
CA HIS A 86 14.93 3.33 11.25
C HIS A 86 15.79 2.37 10.44
N GLY A 87 16.91 2.86 9.90
CA GLY A 87 17.78 2.13 8.96
C GLY A 87 17.07 1.83 7.63
N THR A 88 16.14 0.88 7.66
CA THR A 88 15.06 0.71 6.68
C THR A 88 13.89 1.65 6.97
N THR A 89 13.12 2.02 5.94
CA THR A 89 11.93 2.85 6.12
C THR A 89 10.70 1.97 6.28
N VAL A 90 9.96 2.18 7.35
CA VAL A 90 8.74 1.45 7.68
C VAL A 90 7.56 2.38 7.48
N ILE A 91 6.64 2.02 6.60
CA ILE A 91 5.39 2.75 6.37
C ILE A 91 4.26 1.89 6.90
N LYS A 92 3.52 2.39 7.89
CA LYS A 92 2.28 1.78 8.38
C LYS A 92 1.11 2.41 7.64
N ALA A 93 0.40 1.58 6.88
CA ALA A 93 -0.86 1.95 6.27
C ALA A 93 -2.01 1.47 7.18
N TYR A 94 -3.09 2.24 7.22
CA TYR A 94 -4.33 1.82 7.86
C TYR A 94 -5.48 1.92 6.87
N TRP A 95 -6.41 1.00 7.03
CA TRP A 95 -7.62 0.96 6.23
C TRP A 95 -8.64 1.86 6.90
N ARG A 96 -9.01 2.91 6.18
CA ARG A 96 -10.27 3.60 6.43
C ARG A 96 -11.08 3.33 5.19
N ASP A 97 -11.81 2.23 5.14
CA ASP A 97 -12.77 2.01 4.06
C ASP A 97 -13.83 3.11 4.19
N SER A 98 -13.64 4.17 3.43
CA SER A 98 -14.71 4.65 2.59
C SER A 98 -14.55 3.88 1.29
N ILE A 99 -14.99 2.61 1.25
CA ILE A 99 -15.63 2.16 0.01
C ILE A 99 -16.75 3.16 -0.14
N SER A 100 -16.51 4.20 -0.93
CA SER A 100 -17.59 5.05 -1.38
C SER A 100 -18.63 4.10 -1.96
N LYS A 101 -19.88 4.25 -1.55
CA LYS A 101 -21.07 3.69 -2.19
C LYS A 101 -21.08 3.85 -3.74
N ALA A 102 -20.09 4.52 -4.33
CA ALA A 102 -19.91 4.69 -5.76
C ALA A 102 -19.37 3.44 -6.52
N LEU A 103 -18.80 2.43 -5.87
CA LEU A 103 -18.37 1.18 -6.56
C LEU A 103 -19.28 -0.02 -6.28
N CYS A 104 -19.98 -0.04 -5.15
CA CYS A 104 -21.15 -0.89 -4.99
C CYS A 104 -22.34 -0.13 -5.56
N GLY A 105 -22.64 -0.35 -6.84
CA GLY A 105 -23.99 -0.10 -7.34
C GLY A 105 -25.01 -0.67 -6.34
N SER A 106 -26.11 0.07 -6.17
CA SER A 106 -27.26 -0.25 -5.34
C SER A 106 -27.49 -1.76 -5.19
N LEU A 107 -27.08 -2.31 -4.04
CA LEU A 107 -27.64 -3.53 -3.48
C LEU A 107 -28.54 -3.11 -2.33
N ASN A 108 -29.59 -2.38 -2.71
CA ASN A 108 -30.82 -2.20 -1.96
C ASN A 108 -31.90 -2.45 -3.00
N ASP A 109 -32.23 -3.73 -3.18
CA ASP A 109 -33.47 -4.26 -3.74
C ASP A 109 -33.32 -5.77 -3.59
N TRP A 110 -33.92 -6.30 -2.52
CA TRP A 110 -34.38 -7.65 -2.17
C TRP A 110 -34.32 -7.82 -0.65
#